data_AF-A0A183ALZ3-F1
#
_entry.id   AF-A0A183ALZ3-F1
#
_cell.length_a   1.000
_cell.length_b   1.000
_cell.length_c   1.000
_cell.angle_alpha   90.00
_cell.angle_beta   90.00
_cell.angle_gamma   90.00
#
_symmetry.space_group_name_H-M   'P 1'
#
loop_
_entity.id
_entity.type
_entity.pdbx_description
1 polymer ?
#
loop_
_entity_poly.entity_id
_entity_poly.type
_entity_poly.pdbx_seq_one_letter_code
_entity_poly.pdbx_strand_id
1 'polypeptide(L)'
;MNVTTVLCCRMTPLQKASIVQLVQIGLAESNHSRGRSSGAPVTAAVGDGGNDVAMILQANVGIGIYGKEGREATRAADYALPQFRFLQRLILVHGHWSYHRITSTMLLFYEKCVLFVTVQILMNFYAGFTAVSWFESTYYILYNLAMTGLMYMTLGIAEKVLTADQLLAHPRLYRHISNQRNLRLQIILLHVANGMWQGVVIFFTVYLVLLGTDLYSAAISRDPVQKTGVDLFDFTLAGASCYMYTVLVANLRLLIYVRDFNLAFGVTILVTFVLNLTILLILQVVVPPTDFHHNLYYKLGQSLCFWVILPIVVYTALFPALIWRILSDMWWEKQVQKNSICAP
;
A
#
# COMPACT_ATOMS: atom_id res chain seq x y z
N MET A 1 -30.38 13.49 -9.01
CA MET A 1 -31.57 12.92 -9.69
C MET A 1 -32.57 12.50 -8.63
N ASN A 2 -33.83 12.92 -8.76
CA ASN A 2 -34.93 12.62 -7.80
C ASN A 2 -35.75 11.38 -8.22
N VAL A 3 -35.28 10.59 -9.19
CA VAL A 3 -35.99 9.43 -9.73
C VAL A 3 -35.16 8.18 -9.45
N THR A 4 -35.83 7.10 -9.05
CA THR A 4 -35.21 5.80 -8.72
C THR A 4 -34.93 4.94 -9.94
N THR A 5 -35.67 5.12 -11.03
CA THR A 5 -35.58 4.30 -12.25
C THR A 5 -35.82 5.17 -13.48
N VAL A 6 -35.00 4.97 -14.51
CA VAL A 6 -35.15 5.64 -15.81
C VAL A 6 -35.20 4.55 -16.88
N LEU A 7 -36.21 4.59 -17.74
CA LEU A 7 -36.36 3.70 -18.88
C LEU A 7 -36.29 4.52 -20.16
N CYS A 8 -35.37 4.16 -21.05
CA CYS A 8 -35.20 4.82 -22.33
C CYS A 8 -35.52 3.82 -23.45
N CYS A 9 -36.48 4.17 -24.31
CA CYS A 9 -37.04 3.27 -25.31
C CYS A 9 -36.60 3.65 -26.73
N ARG A 10 -36.45 2.64 -27.61
CA ARG A 10 -36.18 2.81 -29.06
C ARG A 10 -34.99 3.73 -29.38
N MET A 11 -33.91 3.61 -28.61
CA MET A 11 -32.70 4.39 -28.83
C MET A 11 -31.81 3.80 -29.90
N THR A 12 -31.21 4.67 -30.71
CA THR A 12 -30.11 4.31 -31.60
C THR A 12 -28.81 4.05 -30.80
N PRO A 13 -27.84 3.29 -31.34
CA PRO A 13 -26.57 3.03 -30.66
C PRO A 13 -25.85 4.29 -30.19
N LEU A 14 -25.85 5.35 -31.01
CA LEU A 14 -25.26 6.64 -30.68
C LEU A 14 -26.00 7.34 -29.53
N GLN A 15 -27.34 7.30 -29.52
CA GLN A 15 -28.13 7.88 -28.42
C GLN A 15 -27.85 7.18 -27.08
N LYS A 16 -27.67 5.85 -27.08
CA LYS A 16 -27.28 5.12 -25.87
C LYS A 16 -25.95 5.63 -25.30
N ALA A 17 -24.94 5.80 -26.16
CA ALA A 17 -23.65 6.35 -25.77
C ALA A 17 -23.78 7.79 -25.23
N SER A 18 -24.52 8.65 -25.93
CA SER A 18 -24.73 10.04 -25.50
C SER A 18 -25.37 10.15 -24.11
N ILE A 19 -26.26 9.22 -23.72
CA ILE A 19 -26.80 9.19 -22.35
C ILE A 19 -25.73 8.88 -21.32
N VAL A 20 -24.85 7.90 -21.58
CA VAL A 20 -23.75 7.57 -20.67
C VAL A 20 -22.84 8.79 -20.48
N GLN A 21 -22.50 9.46 -21.59
CA GLN A 21 -21.69 10.68 -21.56
C GLN A 21 -22.37 11.82 -20.79
N LEU A 22 -23.68 12.02 -20.99
CA LEU A 22 -24.47 13.01 -20.27
C LEU A 22 -24.49 12.74 -18.77
N VAL A 23 -24.61 11.47 -18.36
CA VAL A 23 -24.57 11.08 -16.94
C VAL A 23 -23.20 11.36 -16.33
N GLN A 24 -22.11 11.05 -17.04
CA GLN A 24 -20.74 11.31 -16.57
C GLN A 24 -20.49 12.81 -16.37
N ILE A 25 -20.80 13.62 -17.39
CA ILE A 25 -20.53 15.07 -17.39
C ILE A 25 -21.51 15.80 -16.48
N GLY A 26 -22.81 15.60 -16.70
CA GLY A 26 -23.86 16.33 -16.00
C GLY A 26 -23.89 16.07 -14.50
N LEU A 27 -23.58 14.85 -14.05
CA LEU A 27 -23.48 14.57 -12.61
C LEU A 27 -22.19 15.11 -12.01
N ALA A 28 -21.07 15.13 -12.75
CA ALA A 28 -19.83 15.74 -12.28
C ALA A 28 -20.03 17.23 -11.95
N GLU A 29 -20.61 17.99 -12.89
CA GLU A 29 -20.92 19.41 -12.70
C GLU A 29 -21.90 19.63 -11.55
N SER A 30 -22.96 18.81 -11.47
CA SER A 30 -23.95 18.93 -10.40
C SER A 30 -23.40 18.63 -9.01
N ASN A 31 -22.43 17.72 -8.90
CA ASN A 31 -21.77 17.38 -7.64
C ASN A 31 -20.81 18.48 -7.20
N HIS A 32 -20.08 19.07 -8.15
CA HIS A 32 -19.19 20.19 -7.90
C HIS A 32 -19.95 21.41 -7.37
N SER A 33 -21.07 21.76 -8.02
CA SER A 33 -21.94 22.87 -7.59
C SER A 33 -22.61 22.66 -6.23
N ARG A 34 -22.70 21.41 -5.75
CA ARG A 34 -23.23 21.06 -4.42
C ARG A 34 -22.15 20.95 -3.33
N GLY A 35 -20.92 21.34 -3.62
CA GLY A 35 -19.80 21.26 -2.67
C GLY A 35 -19.43 19.82 -2.29
N ARG A 36 -19.86 18.81 -3.08
CA ARG A 36 -19.41 17.43 -2.89
C ARG A 36 -18.08 17.26 -3.60
N SER A 37 -17.04 16.88 -2.87
CA SER A 37 -15.73 16.51 -3.44
C SER A 37 -15.75 15.22 -4.29
N SER A 38 -16.94 14.69 -4.61
CA SER A 38 -17.10 13.49 -5.42
C SER A 38 -17.13 13.93 -6.87
N GLY A 39 -16.10 13.59 -7.63
CA GLY A 39 -16.00 13.91 -9.06
C GLY A 39 -17.07 13.22 -9.92
N ALA A 40 -16.78 13.05 -11.21
CA ALA A 40 -17.64 12.31 -12.12
C ALA A 40 -17.93 10.90 -11.55
N PRO A 41 -19.20 10.44 -11.59
CA PRO A 41 -19.53 9.09 -11.16
C PRO A 41 -18.88 8.06 -12.09
N VAL A 42 -18.47 6.93 -11.52
CA VAL A 42 -18.00 5.78 -12.31
C VAL A 42 -19.22 5.11 -12.93
N THR A 43 -19.29 5.09 -14.26
CA THR A 43 -20.38 4.44 -15.00
C THR A 43 -19.96 3.05 -15.49
N ALA A 44 -20.92 2.12 -15.48
CA ALA A 44 -20.76 0.81 -16.10
C ALA A 44 -21.89 0.59 -17.11
N ALA A 45 -21.55 0.05 -18.29
CA ALA A 45 -22.52 -0.30 -19.32
C ALA A 45 -22.47 -1.80 -19.60
N VAL A 46 -23.65 -2.40 -19.77
CA VAL A 46 -23.80 -3.83 -20.03
C VAL A 46 -24.59 -4.02 -21.33
N GLY A 47 -24.10 -4.87 -22.22
CA GLY A 47 -24.79 -5.18 -23.49
C GLY A 47 -24.37 -6.52 -24.08
N ASP A 48 -25.14 -7.04 -25.02
CA ASP A 48 -24.91 -8.36 -25.64
C ASP A 48 -24.76 -8.31 -27.17
N GLY A 49 -25.24 -7.25 -27.82
CA GLY A 49 -25.22 -7.09 -29.28
C GLY A 49 -24.39 -5.92 -29.80
N GLY A 50 -24.21 -5.87 -31.12
CA GLY A 50 -23.51 -4.79 -31.82
C GLY A 50 -24.05 -3.38 -31.53
N ASN A 51 -25.36 -3.29 -31.28
CA ASN A 51 -26.04 -2.04 -30.94
C ASN A 51 -25.59 -1.41 -29.61
N ASP A 52 -24.94 -2.20 -28.75
CA ASP A 52 -24.48 -1.75 -27.44
C ASP A 52 -22.99 -1.42 -27.41
N VAL A 53 -22.26 -1.69 -28.49
CA VAL A 53 -20.80 -1.45 -28.58
C VAL A 53 -20.46 0.01 -28.28
N ALA A 54 -21.18 0.96 -28.91
CA ALA A 54 -20.94 2.39 -28.66
C ALA A 54 -21.23 2.79 -27.20
N MET A 55 -22.25 2.20 -26.58
CA MET A 55 -22.59 2.45 -25.17
C MET A 55 -21.54 1.88 -24.22
N ILE A 56 -21.05 0.67 -24.51
CA ILE A 56 -20.02 -0.03 -23.74
C ILE A 56 -18.71 0.76 -23.77
N LEU A 57 -18.27 1.21 -24.95
CA LEU A 57 -17.04 1.98 -25.11
C LEU A 57 -17.12 3.37 -24.46
N GLN A 58 -18.31 3.94 -24.30
CA GLN A 58 -18.51 5.25 -23.68
C GLN A 58 -18.48 5.20 -22.14
N ALA A 59 -18.77 4.04 -21.53
CA ALA A 59 -18.76 3.87 -20.08
C ALA A 59 -17.34 3.76 -19.53
N ASN A 60 -17.16 3.98 -18.21
CA ASN A 60 -15.86 3.75 -17.58
C ASN A 60 -15.51 2.27 -17.47
N VAL A 61 -16.52 1.41 -17.38
CA VAL A 61 -16.39 -0.04 -17.39
C VAL A 61 -17.41 -0.62 -18.35
N GLY A 62 -16.92 -1.23 -19.43
CA GLY A 62 -17.72 -1.93 -20.42
C GLY A 62 -17.86 -3.42 -20.08
N ILE A 63 -19.08 -3.94 -20.08
CA ILE A 63 -19.36 -5.34 -19.77
C ILE A 63 -20.18 -5.97 -20.89
N GLY A 64 -19.60 -6.95 -21.56
CA GLY A 64 -20.24 -7.68 -22.64
C GLY A 64 -20.82 -8.99 -22.13
N ILE A 65 -22.07 -9.27 -22.46
CA ILE A 65 -22.69 -10.59 -22.24
C ILE A 65 -22.57 -11.41 -23.52
N TYR A 66 -22.26 -12.69 -23.40
CA TYR A 66 -22.29 -13.59 -24.55
C TYR A 66 -23.73 -13.73 -25.06
N GLY A 67 -24.03 -13.03 -26.16
CA GLY A 67 -25.29 -13.15 -26.88
C GLY A 67 -25.37 -14.44 -27.70
N LYS A 68 -26.59 -14.85 -28.05
CA LYS A 68 -26.84 -15.96 -29.00
C LYS A 68 -26.62 -15.53 -30.46
N GLU A 69 -26.85 -14.26 -30.75
CA GLU A 69 -26.88 -13.72 -32.13
C GLU A 69 -25.56 -13.06 -32.54
N GLY A 70 -24.71 -12.65 -31.60
CA GLY A 70 -23.44 -11.99 -31.89
C GLY A 70 -22.51 -11.91 -30.69
N ARG A 71 -21.22 -11.69 -30.94
CA ARG A 71 -20.16 -11.52 -29.91
C ARG A 71 -19.50 -10.15 -29.96
N GLU A 72 -20.08 -9.20 -30.69
CA GLU A 72 -19.50 -7.89 -30.93
C GLU A 72 -19.36 -7.09 -29.63
N ALA A 73 -20.42 -7.04 -28.80
CA ALA A 73 -20.37 -6.41 -27.49
C ALA A 73 -19.28 -7.03 -26.59
N THR A 74 -19.18 -8.37 -26.58
CA THR A 74 -18.19 -9.09 -25.77
C THR A 74 -16.76 -8.84 -26.21
N ARG A 75 -16.53 -8.66 -27.52
CA ARG A 75 -15.19 -8.35 -28.08
C ARG A 75 -14.76 -6.90 -27.81
N ALA A 76 -15.73 -5.99 -27.67
CA ALA A 76 -15.49 -4.58 -27.41
C ALA A 76 -15.52 -4.20 -25.91
N ALA A 77 -15.87 -5.13 -25.03
CA ALA A 77 -16.00 -4.88 -23.59
C ALA A 77 -14.73 -5.19 -22.80
N ASP A 78 -14.57 -4.54 -21.64
CA ASP A 78 -13.49 -4.81 -20.69
C ASP A 78 -13.66 -6.17 -20.00
N TYR A 79 -14.91 -6.54 -19.71
CA TYR A 79 -15.27 -7.82 -19.12
C TYR A 79 -16.29 -8.58 -19.97
N ALA A 80 -16.06 -9.87 -20.15
CA ALA A 80 -16.95 -10.79 -20.84
C ALA A 80 -17.64 -11.73 -19.85
N LEU A 81 -18.96 -11.70 -19.77
CA LEU A 81 -19.75 -12.55 -18.88
C LEU A 81 -20.66 -13.50 -19.67
N PRO A 82 -20.78 -14.78 -19.30
CA PRO A 82 -21.68 -15.70 -20.00
C PRO A 82 -23.16 -15.38 -19.78
N GLN A 83 -23.52 -14.81 -18.62
CA GLN A 83 -24.91 -14.51 -18.26
C GLN A 83 -24.96 -13.29 -17.33
N PHE A 84 -26.07 -12.53 -17.38
CA PHE A 84 -26.26 -11.33 -16.56
C PHE A 84 -26.16 -11.60 -15.04
N ARG A 85 -26.56 -12.78 -14.56
CA ARG A 85 -26.48 -13.13 -13.12
C ARG A 85 -25.07 -13.04 -12.53
N PHE A 86 -24.02 -13.22 -13.34
CA PHE A 86 -22.64 -13.13 -12.88
C PHE A 86 -22.17 -11.69 -12.63
N LEU A 87 -22.92 -10.70 -13.12
CA LEU A 87 -22.66 -9.28 -12.91
C LEU A 87 -22.65 -8.93 -11.42
N GLN A 88 -23.57 -9.53 -10.65
CA GLN A 88 -23.66 -9.31 -9.21
C GLN A 88 -22.34 -9.68 -8.52
N ARG A 89 -21.76 -10.84 -8.86
CA ARG A 89 -20.48 -11.30 -8.28
C ARG A 89 -19.30 -10.48 -8.79
N LEU A 90 -19.28 -10.11 -10.07
CA LEU A 90 -18.25 -9.25 -10.66
C LEU A 90 -18.16 -7.91 -9.91
N ILE A 91 -19.28 -7.23 -9.71
CA ILE A 91 -19.29 -5.90 -9.08
C ILE A 91 -19.10 -6.03 -7.56
N LEU A 92 -19.94 -6.82 -6.87
CA LEU A 92 -19.96 -6.81 -5.41
C LEU A 92 -18.74 -7.49 -4.78
N VAL A 93 -18.21 -8.55 -5.40
CA VAL A 93 -17.07 -9.30 -4.86
C VAL A 93 -15.78 -8.80 -5.46
N HIS A 94 -15.61 -8.94 -6.79
CA HIS A 94 -14.35 -8.57 -7.44
C HIS A 94 -14.13 -7.06 -7.45
N GLY A 95 -15.16 -6.25 -7.71
CA GLY A 95 -15.06 -4.79 -7.61
C GLY A 95 -14.67 -4.32 -6.21
N HIS A 96 -15.27 -4.90 -5.16
CA HIS A 96 -14.92 -4.56 -3.79
C HIS A 96 -13.49 -4.94 -3.42
N TRP A 97 -13.06 -6.17 -3.75
CA TRP A 97 -11.70 -6.61 -3.50
C TRP A 97 -10.67 -5.79 -4.27
N SER A 98 -10.88 -5.56 -5.57
CA SER A 98 -9.95 -4.78 -6.40
C SER A 98 -9.81 -3.35 -5.90
N TYR A 99 -10.91 -2.69 -5.54
CA TYR A 99 -10.84 -1.34 -4.97
C TYR A 99 -10.05 -1.33 -3.66
N HIS A 100 -10.33 -2.24 -2.74
CA HIS A 100 -9.61 -2.28 -1.47
C HIS A 100 -8.13 -2.58 -1.68
N ARG A 101 -7.78 -3.58 -2.50
CA ARG A 101 -6.39 -3.93 -2.83
C ARG A 101 -5.60 -2.74 -3.36
N ILE A 102 -6.11 -2.09 -4.42
CA ILE A 102 -5.42 -0.97 -5.07
C ILE A 102 -5.24 0.19 -4.09
N THR A 103 -6.31 0.56 -3.37
CA THR A 103 -6.24 1.70 -2.44
C THR A 103 -5.33 1.44 -1.26
N SER A 104 -5.37 0.25 -0.65
CA SER A 104 -4.47 -0.14 0.43
C SER A 104 -3.01 -0.19 0.00
N THR A 105 -2.72 -0.81 -1.14
CA THR A 105 -1.35 -0.89 -1.67
C THR A 105 -0.81 0.50 -1.97
N MET A 106 -1.62 1.38 -2.58
CA MET A 106 -1.22 2.77 -2.85
C MET A 106 -0.89 3.54 -1.56
N LEU A 107 -1.78 3.49 -0.56
CA LEU A 107 -1.59 4.21 0.70
C LEU A 107 -0.35 3.73 1.47
N LEU A 108 -0.15 2.41 1.57
CA LEU A 108 1.02 1.85 2.24
C LEU A 108 2.29 2.09 1.43
N PHE A 109 2.22 2.08 0.11
CA PHE A 109 3.36 2.43 -0.74
C PHE A 109 3.80 3.88 -0.52
N TYR A 110 2.86 4.83 -0.41
CA TYR A 110 3.20 6.19 -0.02
C TYR A 110 3.78 6.27 1.39
N GLU A 111 3.17 5.57 2.36
CA GLU A 111 3.64 5.55 3.75
C GLU A 111 5.11 5.09 3.84
N LYS A 112 5.48 3.98 3.20
CA LYS A 112 6.87 3.47 3.22
C LYS A 112 7.86 4.39 2.49
N CYS A 113 7.41 5.09 1.43
CA CYS A 113 8.25 6.04 0.70
C CYS A 113 8.47 7.30 1.53
N VAL A 114 7.43 7.80 2.20
CA VAL A 114 7.53 8.92 3.12
C VAL A 114 8.48 8.58 4.27
N LEU A 115 8.34 7.41 4.89
CA LEU A 115 9.29 6.92 5.91
C LEU A 115 10.75 7.03 5.42
N PHE A 116 11.03 6.48 4.24
CA PHE A 116 12.38 6.47 3.68
C PHE A 116 12.93 7.87 3.40
N VAL A 117 12.09 8.77 2.89
CA VAL A 117 12.46 10.16 2.61
C VAL A 117 12.60 10.99 3.88
N THR A 118 11.74 10.78 4.89
CA THR A 118 11.80 11.51 6.16
C THR A 118 13.15 11.32 6.85
N VAL A 119 13.68 10.10 6.87
CA VAL A 119 15.03 9.83 7.42
C VAL A 119 16.09 10.68 6.73
N GLN A 120 16.02 10.81 5.41
CA GLN A 120 17.00 11.57 4.63
C GLN A 120 16.86 13.07 4.84
N ILE A 121 15.63 13.59 4.92
CA ILE A 121 15.39 15.01 5.22
C ILE A 121 15.98 15.37 6.58
N LEU A 122 15.74 14.52 7.59
CA LEU A 122 16.29 14.72 8.93
C LEU A 122 17.82 14.69 8.90
N MET A 123 18.42 13.71 8.23
CA MET A 123 19.88 13.67 8.10
C MET A 123 20.42 14.93 7.41
N ASN A 124 19.83 15.36 6.29
CA ASN A 124 20.26 16.56 5.59
C ASN A 124 20.18 17.82 6.48
N PHE A 125 19.15 17.90 7.34
CA PHE A 125 19.03 18.97 8.34
C PHE A 125 20.19 18.95 9.36
N TYR A 126 20.51 17.78 9.94
CA TYR A 126 21.63 17.63 10.88
C TYR A 126 23.01 17.78 10.23
N ALA A 127 23.11 17.55 8.92
CA ALA A 127 24.31 17.78 8.12
C ALA A 127 24.54 19.25 7.74
N GLY A 128 23.67 20.18 8.17
CA GLY A 128 23.75 21.58 7.78
C GLY A 128 23.43 21.82 6.29
N PHE A 129 22.57 20.99 5.69
CA PHE A 129 22.19 21.04 4.27
C PHE A 129 23.33 20.83 3.28
N THR A 130 24.41 20.17 3.70
CA THR A 130 25.57 19.81 2.86
C THR A 130 25.27 18.69 1.86
N ALA A 131 24.06 18.13 1.87
CA ALA A 131 23.61 17.03 0.99
C ALA A 131 24.44 15.74 1.13
N VAL A 132 25.07 15.52 2.29
CA VAL A 132 25.73 14.25 2.60
C VAL A 132 24.67 13.15 2.75
N SER A 133 24.81 12.09 1.96
CA SER A 133 23.90 10.95 2.01
C SER A 133 24.28 10.00 3.14
N TRP A 134 23.28 9.58 3.93
CA TRP A 134 23.49 8.54 4.93
C TRP A 134 23.41 7.12 4.36
N PHE A 135 22.71 6.98 3.23
CA PHE A 135 22.55 5.71 2.54
C PHE A 135 23.48 5.64 1.35
N GLU A 136 24.00 4.45 1.08
CA GLU A 136 24.74 4.17 -0.14
C GLU A 136 23.79 4.22 -1.34
N SER A 137 24.26 4.64 -2.52
CA SER A 137 23.45 4.76 -3.75
C SER A 137 22.70 3.46 -4.09
N THR A 138 23.33 2.31 -3.84
CA THR A 138 22.73 0.98 -4.04
C THR A 138 21.46 0.77 -3.21
N TYR A 139 21.39 1.34 -2.00
CA TYR A 139 20.25 1.17 -1.08
C TYR A 139 18.99 1.89 -1.58
N TYR A 140 19.16 3.03 -2.26
CA TYR A 140 18.04 3.76 -2.88
C TYR A 140 17.32 2.91 -3.93
N ILE A 141 18.08 2.18 -4.74
CA ILE A 141 17.54 1.33 -5.80
C ILE A 141 16.91 0.08 -5.20
N LEU A 142 17.59 -0.55 -4.23
CA LEU A 142 17.13 -1.80 -3.62
C LEU A 142 15.89 -1.64 -2.74
N TYR A 143 15.69 -0.48 -2.10
CA TYR A 143 14.60 -0.26 -1.14
C TYR A 143 13.22 -0.59 -1.73
N ASN A 144 12.89 0.00 -2.88
CA ASN A 144 11.58 -0.14 -3.50
C ASN A 144 11.44 -1.44 -4.30
N LEU A 145 12.50 -1.87 -4.98
CA LEU A 145 12.46 -3.00 -5.90
C LEU A 145 12.53 -4.35 -5.17
N ALA A 146 13.56 -4.55 -4.35
CA ALA A 146 13.86 -5.84 -3.76
C ALA A 146 13.42 -5.93 -2.30
N MET A 147 13.78 -4.94 -1.48
CA MET A 147 13.67 -5.03 -0.02
C MET A 147 12.25 -4.99 0.51
N THR A 148 11.39 -4.21 -0.15
CA THR A 148 9.98 -4.02 0.22
C THR A 148 9.00 -4.34 -0.90
N GLY A 149 9.44 -4.40 -2.17
CA GLY A 149 8.53 -4.46 -3.32
C GLY A 149 7.60 -5.67 -3.34
N LEU A 150 8.14 -6.87 -3.09
CA LEU A 150 7.41 -8.13 -3.25
C LEU A 150 6.21 -8.24 -2.29
N MET A 151 6.39 -7.90 -1.01
CA MET A 151 5.31 -7.97 -0.01
C MET A 151 4.15 -7.00 -0.35
N TYR A 152 4.48 -5.80 -0.81
CA TYR A 152 3.50 -4.77 -1.18
C TYR A 152 2.74 -5.14 -2.46
N MET A 153 3.41 -5.79 -3.40
CA MET A 153 2.78 -6.34 -4.59
C MET A 153 1.80 -7.47 -4.23
N THR A 154 2.20 -8.40 -3.36
CA THR A 154 1.33 -9.51 -2.94
C THR A 154 0.08 -9.01 -2.21
N LEU A 155 0.19 -7.95 -1.39
CA LEU A 155 -0.99 -7.29 -0.80
C LEU A 155 -1.98 -6.82 -1.90
N GLY A 156 -1.47 -6.22 -2.97
CA GLY A 156 -2.29 -5.72 -4.08
C GLY A 156 -3.00 -6.81 -4.88
N ILE A 157 -2.55 -8.06 -4.77
CA ILE A 157 -3.09 -9.19 -5.53
C ILE A 157 -3.98 -10.08 -4.66
N ALA A 158 -3.53 -10.41 -3.46
CA ALA A 158 -4.04 -11.53 -2.68
C ALA A 158 -4.95 -11.11 -1.51
N GLU A 159 -4.95 -9.84 -1.10
CA GLU A 159 -5.69 -9.38 0.09
C GLU A 159 -7.21 -9.57 -0.04
N LYS A 160 -7.84 -10.01 1.04
CA LYS A 160 -9.31 -10.14 1.13
C LYS A 160 -9.79 -9.67 2.50
N VAL A 161 -10.43 -8.51 2.54
CA VAL A 161 -10.96 -7.95 3.80
C VAL A 161 -12.23 -8.66 4.26
N LEU A 162 -13.07 -9.08 3.30
CA LEU A 162 -14.35 -9.73 3.54
C LEU A 162 -14.47 -10.93 2.61
N THR A 163 -15.13 -11.98 3.07
CA THR A 163 -15.35 -13.18 2.25
C THR A 163 -16.38 -12.90 1.15
N ALA A 164 -16.36 -13.71 0.09
CA ALA A 164 -17.28 -13.55 -1.04
C ALA A 164 -18.74 -13.69 -0.59
N ASP A 165 -19.02 -14.61 0.33
CA ASP A 165 -20.37 -14.88 0.83
C ASP A 165 -20.91 -13.71 1.64
N GLN A 166 -20.08 -13.07 2.47
CA GLN A 166 -20.47 -11.86 3.22
C GLN A 166 -20.84 -10.70 2.30
N LEU A 167 -20.07 -10.50 1.22
CA LEU A 167 -20.30 -9.44 0.23
C LEU A 167 -21.57 -9.68 -0.60
N LEU A 168 -21.85 -10.94 -0.94
CA LEU A 168 -23.08 -11.31 -1.68
C LEU A 168 -24.32 -11.24 -0.78
N ALA A 169 -24.22 -11.66 0.49
CA ALA A 169 -25.31 -11.59 1.45
C ALA A 169 -25.66 -10.13 1.83
N HIS A 170 -24.67 -9.23 1.87
CA HIS A 170 -24.87 -7.83 2.27
C HIS A 170 -24.39 -6.82 1.21
N PRO A 171 -25.14 -6.62 0.10
CA PRO A 171 -24.76 -5.69 -0.97
C PRO A 171 -24.55 -4.24 -0.50
N ARG A 172 -25.17 -3.85 0.62
CA ARG A 172 -25.01 -2.51 1.23
C ARG A 172 -23.55 -2.19 1.60
N LEU A 173 -22.72 -3.21 1.85
CA LEU A 173 -21.29 -3.05 2.12
C LEU A 173 -20.55 -2.35 0.97
N TYR A 174 -21.00 -2.52 -0.27
CA TYR A 174 -20.43 -1.84 -1.44
C TYR A 174 -20.52 -0.31 -1.35
N ARG A 175 -21.50 0.24 -0.59
CA ARG A 175 -21.60 1.69 -0.40
C ARG A 175 -20.44 2.27 0.40
N HIS A 176 -19.74 1.46 1.19
CA HIS A 176 -18.61 1.93 2.00
C HIS A 176 -17.38 2.29 1.16
N ILE A 177 -17.22 1.66 -0.01
CA ILE A 177 -16.15 1.94 -0.96
C ILE A 177 -16.52 2.99 -2.02
N SER A 178 -17.81 3.33 -2.14
CA SER A 178 -18.29 4.35 -3.08
C SER A 178 -17.70 5.74 -2.80
N ASN A 179 -17.60 6.57 -3.85
CA ASN A 179 -17.06 7.94 -3.80
C ASN A 179 -15.61 8.03 -3.27
N GLN A 180 -14.76 7.09 -3.71
CA GLN A 180 -13.32 7.11 -3.42
C GLN A 180 -12.99 7.27 -1.94
N ARG A 181 -13.80 6.68 -1.05
CA ARG A 181 -13.70 6.91 0.39
C ARG A 181 -12.33 6.61 0.98
N ASN A 182 -11.63 5.58 0.49
CA ASN A 182 -10.31 5.20 0.99
C ASN A 182 -9.20 6.16 0.55
N LEU A 183 -9.39 6.91 -0.54
CA LEU A 183 -8.40 7.86 -1.08
C LEU A 183 -8.74 9.32 -0.77
N ARG A 184 -9.55 9.56 0.25
CA ARG A 184 -9.80 10.93 0.72
C ARG A 184 -8.49 11.54 1.22
N LEU A 185 -8.32 12.84 0.97
CA LEU A 185 -7.12 13.58 1.38
C LEU A 185 -6.79 13.38 2.86
N GLN A 186 -7.80 13.35 3.74
CA GLN A 186 -7.60 13.11 5.18
C GLN A 186 -6.94 11.75 5.47
N ILE A 187 -7.30 10.70 4.74
CA ILE A 187 -6.72 9.36 4.91
C ILE A 187 -5.31 9.34 4.35
N ILE A 188 -5.09 9.95 3.19
CA ILE A 188 -3.76 10.09 2.59
C ILE A 188 -2.82 10.82 3.56
N LEU A 189 -3.24 11.97 4.09
CA LEU A 189 -2.47 12.74 5.05
C LEU A 189 -2.18 11.97 6.33
N LEU A 190 -3.10 11.12 6.80
CA LEU A 190 -2.86 10.25 7.94
C LEU A 190 -1.75 9.22 7.66
N HIS A 191 -1.76 8.60 6.49
CA HIS A 191 -0.69 7.67 6.07
C HIS A 191 0.65 8.38 5.90
N VAL A 192 0.65 9.60 5.33
CA VAL A 192 1.85 10.44 5.25
C VAL A 192 2.37 10.78 6.65
N ALA A 193 1.50 11.20 7.57
CA ALA A 193 1.87 11.48 8.96
C ALA A 193 2.43 10.23 9.67
N ASN A 194 1.86 9.06 9.43
CA ASN A 194 2.36 7.81 10.00
C ASN A 194 3.75 7.43 9.44
N GLY A 195 3.98 7.64 8.13
CA GLY A 195 5.29 7.45 7.52
C GLY A 195 6.33 8.42 8.10
N MET A 196 5.95 9.69 8.28
CA MET A 196 6.81 10.68 8.94
C MET A 196 7.13 10.29 10.38
N TRP A 197 6.14 9.83 11.16
CA TRP A 197 6.36 9.32 12.51
C TRP A 197 7.38 8.18 12.53
N GLN A 198 7.20 7.17 11.68
CA GLN A 198 8.12 6.03 11.59
C GLN A 198 9.54 6.50 11.24
N GLY A 199 9.69 7.40 10.26
CA GLY A 199 10.98 7.95 9.87
C GLY A 199 11.66 8.75 10.99
N VAL A 200 10.90 9.60 11.70
CA VAL A 200 11.37 10.38 12.85
C VAL A 200 11.86 9.45 13.97
N VAL A 201 11.05 8.47 14.36
CA VAL A 201 11.41 7.52 15.43
C VAL A 201 12.69 6.77 15.08
N ILE A 202 12.79 6.22 13.86
CA ILE A 202 13.97 5.48 13.42
C ILE A 202 15.20 6.39 13.41
N PHE A 203 15.10 7.57 12.80
CA PHE A 203 16.20 8.54 12.73
C PHE A 203 16.72 8.91 14.12
N PHE A 204 15.84 9.39 15.00
CA PHE A 204 16.25 9.85 16.33
C PHE A 204 16.76 8.72 17.21
N THR A 205 16.20 7.51 17.09
CA THR A 205 16.70 6.38 17.88
C THR A 205 18.12 6.00 17.45
N VAL A 206 18.39 5.95 16.14
CA VAL A 206 19.75 5.69 15.64
C VAL A 206 20.69 6.84 16.01
N TYR A 207 20.28 8.08 15.77
CA TYR A 207 21.13 9.26 16.02
C TYR A 207 21.49 9.42 17.51
N LEU A 208 20.51 9.30 18.42
CA LEU A 208 20.75 9.50 19.85
C LEU A 208 21.45 8.32 20.51
N VAL A 209 21.13 7.09 20.12
CA VAL A 209 21.59 5.89 20.83
C VAL A 209 22.84 5.27 20.19
N LEU A 210 22.95 5.29 18.85
CA LEU A 210 24.07 4.65 18.15
C LEU A 210 25.19 5.64 17.79
N LEU A 211 24.86 6.89 17.44
CA LEU A 211 25.85 7.95 17.15
C LEU A 211 26.15 8.83 18.38
N GLY A 212 25.23 8.93 19.33
CA GLY A 212 25.36 9.77 20.51
C GLY A 212 26.15 9.16 21.67
N THR A 213 26.85 8.04 21.45
CA THR A 213 27.51 7.28 22.52
C THR A 213 28.56 8.10 23.28
N ASP A 214 29.35 8.93 22.60
CA ASP A 214 30.36 9.75 23.31
C ASP A 214 29.77 10.91 24.12
N LEU A 215 28.54 11.33 23.82
CA LEU A 215 27.85 12.45 24.48
C LEU A 215 26.84 12.00 25.54
N TYR A 216 26.20 10.83 25.39
CA TYR A 216 25.04 10.42 26.20
C TYR A 216 25.08 9.00 26.77
N SER A 217 25.95 8.10 26.27
CA SER A 217 26.13 6.77 26.89
C SER A 217 27.45 6.12 26.49
N ALA A 218 28.32 5.80 27.45
CA ALA A 218 29.60 5.10 27.27
C ALA A 218 29.46 3.63 26.80
N ALA A 219 28.62 3.36 25.81
CA ALA A 219 28.53 2.10 25.11
C ALA A 219 29.73 1.99 24.16
N ILE A 220 30.90 1.70 24.74
CA ILE A 220 32.12 1.35 24.01
C ILE A 220 31.82 0.03 23.30
N SER A 221 31.34 0.12 22.07
CA SER A 221 31.33 -1.01 21.18
C SER A 221 32.79 -1.14 20.69
N ARG A 222 33.49 -2.18 21.16
CA ARG A 222 34.92 -2.43 20.84
C ARG A 222 35.03 -3.31 19.60
N ASP A 223 35.76 -2.85 18.59
CA ASP A 223 36.01 -3.65 17.39
C ASP A 223 36.82 -4.89 17.81
N PRO A 224 36.31 -6.12 17.66
CA PRO A 224 37.08 -7.31 18.01
C PRO A 224 38.30 -7.51 17.10
N VAL A 225 38.34 -6.84 15.93
CA VAL A 225 39.41 -6.97 14.92
C VAL A 225 40.51 -5.92 15.11
N GLN A 226 40.17 -4.70 15.55
CA GLN A 226 41.15 -3.64 15.87
C GLN A 226 41.29 -3.46 17.39
N LYS A 227 42.41 -3.96 17.94
CA LYS A 227 42.79 -3.79 19.37
C LYS A 227 43.10 -2.34 19.79
N THR A 228 42.84 -1.36 18.93
CA THR A 228 42.97 0.07 19.19
C THR A 228 41.56 0.63 19.35
N GLY A 229 41.26 1.20 20.52
CA GLY A 229 39.92 1.66 20.92
C GLY A 229 39.36 2.79 20.05
N VAL A 230 38.91 2.46 18.84
CA VAL A 230 38.10 3.31 17.96
C VAL A 230 36.67 2.81 18.02
N ASP A 231 35.72 3.73 18.13
CA ASP A 231 34.29 3.45 18.32
C ASP A 231 33.72 2.58 17.18
N LEU A 232 33.02 1.49 17.53
CA LEU A 232 32.44 0.58 16.54
C LEU A 232 31.43 1.25 15.62
N PHE A 233 30.79 2.33 16.05
CA PHE A 233 29.64 2.91 15.37
C PHE A 233 30.00 4.21 14.67
N ASP A 234 30.57 4.08 13.47
CA ASP A 234 30.81 5.21 12.58
C ASP A 234 29.52 5.62 11.83
N PHE A 235 29.54 6.80 11.22
CA PHE A 235 28.48 7.37 10.38
C PHE A 235 27.87 6.33 9.42
N THR A 236 28.71 5.53 8.77
CA THR A 236 28.29 4.47 7.84
C THR A 236 27.53 3.32 8.52
N LEU A 237 27.97 2.88 9.70
CA LEU A 237 27.30 1.79 10.44
C LEU A 237 25.96 2.24 11.00
N ALA A 238 25.87 3.50 11.43
CA ALA A 238 24.61 4.12 11.81
C ALA A 238 23.66 4.23 10.61
N GLY A 239 24.16 4.57 9.42
CA GLY A 239 23.38 4.62 8.19
C GLY A 239 22.83 3.26 7.77
N ALA A 240 23.67 2.22 7.83
CA ALA A 240 23.25 0.84 7.57
C ALA A 240 22.22 0.34 8.58
N SER A 241 22.39 0.66 9.86
CA SER A 241 21.41 0.35 10.92
C SER A 241 20.06 1.00 10.64
N CYS A 242 20.08 2.30 10.31
CA CYS A 242 18.89 3.08 9.99
C CYS A 242 18.16 2.51 8.76
N TYR A 243 18.91 2.08 7.74
CA TYR A 243 18.35 1.42 6.56
C TYR A 243 17.71 0.07 6.90
N MET A 244 18.38 -0.75 7.71
CA MET A 244 17.86 -2.06 8.14
C MET A 244 16.57 -1.91 8.97
N TYR A 245 16.53 -0.96 9.90
CA TYR A 245 15.32 -0.66 10.65
C TYR A 245 14.20 -0.13 9.76
N THR A 246 14.52 0.72 8.78
CA THR A 246 13.57 1.22 7.79
C THR A 246 12.92 0.08 7.00
N VAL A 247 13.73 -0.84 6.45
CA VAL A 247 13.24 -2.01 5.71
C VAL A 247 12.41 -2.93 6.61
N LEU A 248 12.87 -3.19 7.84
CA LEU A 248 12.18 -4.04 8.79
C LEU A 248 10.82 -3.45 9.18
N VAL A 249 10.77 -2.19 9.61
CA VAL A 249 9.54 -1.50 10.00
C VAL A 249 8.57 -1.43 8.83
N ALA A 250 9.03 -1.13 7.61
CA ALA A 250 8.18 -1.10 6.42
C ALA A 250 7.55 -2.47 6.11
N ASN A 251 8.28 -3.58 6.25
CA ASN A 251 7.75 -4.93 6.02
C ASN A 251 6.82 -5.39 7.16
N LEU A 252 7.19 -5.15 8.43
CA LEU A 252 6.35 -5.45 9.59
C LEU A 252 5.05 -4.63 9.60
N ARG A 253 5.11 -3.36 9.16
CA ARG A 253 3.94 -2.50 9.01
C ARG A 253 2.89 -3.11 8.08
N LEU A 254 3.34 -3.76 7.01
CA LEU A 254 2.46 -4.47 6.09
C LEU A 254 1.86 -5.72 6.74
N LEU A 255 2.65 -6.49 7.50
CA LEU A 255 2.13 -7.65 8.24
C LEU A 255 0.99 -7.27 9.19
N ILE A 256 1.12 -6.13 9.87
CA ILE A 256 0.06 -5.60 10.75
C ILE A 256 -1.19 -5.19 9.94
N TYR A 257 -1.01 -4.79 8.68
CA TYR A 257 -2.12 -4.35 7.83
C TYR A 257 -2.91 -5.50 7.20
N VAL A 258 -2.28 -6.64 6.92
CA VAL A 258 -2.95 -7.77 6.26
C VAL A 258 -4.04 -8.36 7.15
N ARG A 259 -5.20 -8.69 6.56
CA ARG A 259 -6.30 -9.38 7.24
C ARG A 259 -6.37 -10.85 6.88
N ASP A 260 -6.05 -11.20 5.65
CA ASP A 260 -6.12 -12.58 5.15
C ASP A 260 -4.72 -13.18 5.01
N PHE A 261 -4.31 -13.98 6.00
CA PHE A 261 -3.06 -14.74 5.95
C PHE A 261 -3.22 -15.98 5.07
N ASN A 262 -3.15 -15.76 3.75
CA ASN A 262 -3.18 -16.83 2.77
C ASN A 262 -1.77 -17.43 2.52
N LEU A 263 -1.74 -18.60 1.89
CA LEU A 263 -0.49 -19.30 1.57
C LEU A 263 0.45 -18.44 0.69
N ALA A 264 -0.11 -17.71 -0.28
CA ALA A 264 0.68 -16.84 -1.15
C ALA A 264 1.41 -15.74 -0.36
N PHE A 265 0.76 -15.21 0.68
CA PHE A 265 1.33 -14.23 1.58
C PHE A 265 2.43 -14.86 2.46
N GLY A 266 2.18 -16.04 3.03
CA GLY A 266 3.19 -16.78 3.79
C GLY A 266 4.46 -17.10 2.97
N VAL A 267 4.28 -17.58 1.73
CA VAL A 267 5.38 -17.80 0.79
C VAL A 267 6.10 -16.50 0.46
N THR A 268 5.36 -15.41 0.24
CA THR A 268 5.95 -14.11 -0.05
C THR A 268 6.84 -13.62 1.10
N ILE A 269 6.40 -13.76 2.36
CA ILE A 269 7.20 -13.38 3.53
C ILE A 269 8.52 -14.13 3.53
N LEU A 270 8.48 -15.45 3.33
CA LEU A 270 9.68 -16.29 3.31
C LEU A 270 10.62 -15.87 2.17
N VAL A 271 10.07 -15.68 0.97
CA VAL A 271 10.85 -15.26 -0.20
C VAL A 271 11.47 -13.88 0.01
N THR A 272 10.72 -12.90 0.55
CA THR A 272 11.25 -11.57 0.87
C THR A 272 12.32 -11.65 1.95
N PHE A 273 12.14 -12.47 2.98
CA PHE A 273 13.15 -12.65 4.02
C PHE A 273 14.46 -13.24 3.46
N VAL A 274 14.36 -14.32 2.68
CA VAL A 274 15.52 -14.96 2.03
C VAL A 274 16.17 -14.00 1.04
N LEU A 275 15.40 -13.31 0.21
CA LEU A 275 15.90 -12.34 -0.76
C LEU A 275 16.64 -11.19 -0.07
N ASN A 276 16.08 -10.64 1.01
CA ASN A 276 16.73 -9.56 1.75
C ASN A 276 18.03 -10.06 2.37
N LEU A 277 18.04 -11.25 2.97
CA LEU A 277 19.23 -11.85 3.55
C LEU A 277 20.30 -12.13 2.49
N THR A 278 19.94 -12.68 1.33
CA THR A 278 20.91 -12.95 0.25
C THR A 278 21.50 -11.66 -0.31
N ILE A 279 20.70 -10.61 -0.49
CA ILE A 279 21.22 -9.31 -0.94
C ILE A 279 22.20 -8.73 0.08
N LEU A 280 21.89 -8.79 1.38
CA LEU A 280 22.80 -8.32 2.42
C LEU A 280 24.12 -9.11 2.43
N LEU A 281 24.06 -10.44 2.22
CA LEU A 281 25.24 -11.30 2.10
C LEU A 281 26.06 -11.04 0.83
N ILE A 282 25.42 -10.67 -0.28
CA ILE A 282 26.10 -10.33 -1.53
C ILE A 282 26.81 -8.98 -1.38
N LEU A 283 26.14 -7.97 -0.81
CA LEU A 283 26.69 -6.63 -0.65
C LEU A 283 28.00 -6.63 0.15
N GLN A 284 28.12 -7.47 1.18
CA GLN A 284 29.36 -7.58 1.96
C GLN A 284 30.53 -8.26 1.21
N VAL A 285 30.26 -9.13 0.24
CA VAL A 285 31.30 -9.85 -0.54
C VAL A 285 31.75 -9.05 -1.75
N VAL A 286 30.84 -8.32 -2.39
CA VAL A 286 31.13 -7.51 -3.58
C VAL A 286 32.01 -6.31 -3.24
N VAL A 287 31.87 -5.77 -2.02
CA VAL A 287 32.69 -4.65 -1.56
C VAL A 287 34.12 -5.11 -1.29
N PRO A 288 35.14 -4.52 -1.94
CA PRO A 288 36.53 -4.95 -1.80
C PRO A 288 37.04 -4.75 -0.36
N PRO A 289 37.99 -5.58 0.12
CA PRO A 289 38.50 -5.51 1.50
C PRO A 289 39.13 -4.17 1.91
N THR A 290 39.49 -3.35 0.93
CA THR A 290 40.10 -2.03 1.10
C THR A 290 39.09 -0.93 1.41
N ASP A 291 37.80 -1.20 1.19
CA ASP A 291 36.73 -0.23 1.37
C ASP A 291 36.17 -0.28 2.81
N PHE A 292 35.81 0.88 3.35
CA PHE A 292 35.25 1.02 4.69
C PHE A 292 33.92 0.25 4.86
N HIS A 293 33.18 0.07 3.76
CA HIS A 293 31.94 -0.68 3.70
C HIS A 293 32.13 -2.22 3.75
N HIS A 294 33.38 -2.72 3.75
CA HIS A 294 33.63 -4.15 3.77
C HIS A 294 33.16 -4.79 5.07
N ASN A 295 32.44 -5.91 4.96
CA ASN A 295 31.84 -6.63 6.09
C ASN A 295 30.96 -5.77 7.01
N LEU A 296 30.36 -4.70 6.48
CA LEU A 296 29.51 -3.77 7.22
C LEU A 296 28.39 -4.48 8.01
N TYR A 297 27.67 -5.40 7.35
CA TYR A 297 26.57 -6.14 7.96
C TYR A 297 27.03 -7.18 8.97
N TYR A 298 28.22 -7.77 8.76
CA TYR A 298 28.83 -8.67 9.75
C TYR A 298 29.22 -7.91 11.02
N LYS A 299 29.88 -6.74 10.88
CA LYS A 299 30.19 -5.85 12.02
C LYS A 299 28.92 -5.40 12.75
N LEU A 300 27.89 -5.03 11.99
CA LEU A 300 26.61 -4.63 12.55
C LEU A 300 25.93 -5.77 13.33
N GLY A 301 25.94 -6.98 12.77
CA GLY A 301 25.39 -8.17 13.40
C GLY A 301 26.12 -8.61 14.68
N GLN A 302 27.39 -8.24 14.85
CA GLN A 302 28.13 -8.46 16.10
C GLN A 302 27.82 -7.43 17.18
N SER A 303 27.25 -6.28 16.82
CA SER A 303 26.96 -5.23 17.79
C SER A 303 25.73 -5.55 18.63
N LEU A 304 25.91 -5.66 19.95
CA LEU A 304 24.81 -5.86 20.89
C LEU A 304 23.84 -4.67 20.91
N CYS A 305 24.35 -3.44 20.73
CA CYS A 305 23.51 -2.23 20.76
C CYS A 305 22.47 -2.24 19.64
N PHE A 306 22.86 -2.70 18.44
CA PHE A 306 21.95 -2.87 17.31
C PHE A 306 20.78 -3.80 17.68
N TRP A 307 21.06 -4.97 18.24
CA TRP A 307 20.00 -5.94 18.60
C TRP A 307 19.11 -5.49 19.76
N VAL A 308 19.66 -4.78 20.75
CA VAL A 308 18.90 -4.28 21.91
C VAL A 308 17.94 -3.15 21.52
N ILE A 309 18.35 -2.29 20.58
CA ILE A 309 17.55 -1.15 20.11
C ILE A 309 16.43 -1.59 19.17
N LEU A 310 16.67 -2.64 18.37
CA LEU A 310 15.71 -3.17 17.39
C LEU A 310 14.27 -3.33 17.94
N PRO A 311 14.00 -4.03 19.06
CA PRO A 311 12.64 -4.18 19.57
C PRO A 311 12.01 -2.84 20.00
N ILE A 312 12.81 -1.91 20.52
CA ILE A 312 12.35 -0.57 20.92
C ILE A 312 11.90 0.22 19.69
N VAL A 313 12.72 0.22 18.63
CA VAL A 313 12.39 0.88 17.36
C VAL A 313 11.14 0.28 16.74
N VAL A 314 11.07 -1.06 16.66
CA VAL A 314 9.91 -1.76 16.08
C VAL A 314 8.63 -1.42 16.84
N TYR A 315 8.67 -1.47 18.17
CA TYR A 315 7.51 -1.15 19.00
C TYR A 315 7.08 0.31 18.82
N THR A 316 7.99 1.26 19.02
CA THR A 316 7.67 2.70 19.01
C THR A 316 7.25 3.20 17.62
N ALA A 317 7.90 2.72 16.55
CA ALA A 317 7.57 3.10 15.19
C ALA A 317 6.21 2.52 14.74
N LEU A 318 5.87 1.29 15.16
CA LEU A 318 4.63 0.61 14.76
C LEU A 318 3.46 0.86 15.72
N PHE A 319 3.69 1.48 16.89
CA PHE A 319 2.67 1.69 17.90
C PHE A 319 1.40 2.40 17.37
N PRO A 320 1.48 3.51 16.61
CA PRO A 320 0.27 4.13 16.06
C PRO A 320 -0.45 3.24 15.05
N ALA A 321 0.29 2.47 14.27
CA ALA A 321 -0.26 1.54 13.29
C ALA A 321 -1.01 0.37 13.95
N LEU A 322 -0.53 -0.11 15.10
CA LEU A 322 -1.20 -1.13 15.91
C LEU A 322 -2.54 -0.62 16.46
N ILE A 323 -2.56 0.60 17.02
CA ILE A 323 -3.80 1.23 17.49
C ILE A 323 -4.79 1.36 16.34
N TRP A 324 -4.32 1.87 15.19
CA TRP A 324 -5.15 2.02 14.01
C TRP A 324 -5.74 0.68 13.54
N ARG A 325 -4.93 -0.39 13.57
CA ARG A 325 -5.38 -1.73 13.20
C ARG A 325 -6.52 -2.20 14.09
N ILE A 326 -6.36 -2.11 15.41
CA ILE A 326 -7.38 -2.54 16.37
C ILE A 326 -8.68 -1.77 16.15
N LEU A 327 -8.60 -0.44 16.00
CA LEU A 327 -9.78 0.40 15.75
C LEU A 327 -10.48 0.06 14.42
N SER A 328 -9.70 -0.24 13.38
CA SER A 328 -10.23 -0.59 12.06
C SER A 328 -10.97 -1.93 12.07
N ASP A 329 -10.44 -2.92 12.76
CA ASP A 329 -11.07 -4.24 12.86
C ASP A 329 -12.37 -4.18 13.67
N MET A 330 -12.35 -3.48 14.83
CA MET A 330 -13.56 -3.21 15.61
C MET A 330 -14.64 -2.48 14.79
N TRP A 331 -14.23 -1.58 13.89
CA TRP A 331 -15.17 -0.89 13.02
C TRP A 331 -15.81 -1.82 11.99
N TRP A 332 -15.01 -2.67 11.34
CA TRP A 332 -15.53 -3.64 10.36
C TRP A 332 -16.48 -4.65 10.97
N GLU A 333 -16.15 -5.20 12.15
CA GLU A 333 -17.02 -6.12 12.88
C GLU A 333 -18.38 -5.48 13.16
N LYS A 334 -18.40 -4.22 13.63
CA LYS A 334 -19.64 -3.47 13.85
C LYS A 334 -20.46 -3.27 12.56
N GLN A 335 -19.81 -3.05 11.41
CA GLN A 335 -20.53 -2.90 10.14
C GLN A 335 -21.15 -4.22 9.67
N VAL A 336 -20.43 -5.34 9.84
CA VAL A 336 -20.95 -6.67 9.48
C VAL A 336 -22.14 -7.01 10.37
N GLN A 337 -22.03 -6.82 11.70
CA GLN A 337 -23.12 -7.06 12.65
C GLN A 337 -24.35 -6.18 12.39
N LYS A 338 -24.15 -4.89 12.13
CA LYS A 338 -25.26 -3.97 11.84
C LYS A 338 -26.03 -4.39 10.58
N ASN A 339 -25.33 -4.91 9.58
CA ASN A 339 -25.95 -5.34 8.34
C ASN A 339 -26.60 -6.72 8.44
N SER A 340 -26.12 -7.62 9.32
CA SER A 340 -26.77 -8.92 9.58
C SER A 340 -28.08 -8.78 10.36
N ILE A 341 -28.17 -7.81 11.27
CA ILE A 341 -29.41 -7.52 12.05
C ILE A 341 -30.48 -6.83 11.18
N CYS A 342 -30.08 -6.14 10.10
CA CYS A 342 -30.98 -5.45 9.18
C CYS A 342 -31.28 -6.23 7.89
N ALA A 343 -30.96 -7.52 7.84
CA ALA A 343 -31.38 -8.41 6.76
C ALA A 343 -32.88 -8.77 6.97
N PRO A 344 -33.76 -8.52 5.99
CA PRO A 344 -35.18 -8.84 6.08
C PRO A 344 -35.46 -10.35 6.07
#